data_AF-A0A1Q4ZRN5-F1
#
_entry.id   AF-A0A1Q4ZRN5-F1
#
_cell.length_a   1.000
_cell.length_b   1.000
_cell.length_c   1.000
_cell.angle_alpha   90.00
_cell.angle_beta   90.00
_cell.angle_gamma   90.00
#
_symmetry.space_group_name_H-M   'P 1'
#
loop_
_entity.id
_entity.type
_entity.pdbx_description
1 polymer ?
#
loop_
_entity_poly.entity_id
_entity_poly.type
_entity_poly.pdbx_seq_one_letter_code
_entity_poly.pdbx_strand_id
1 'polypeptide(L)'
;MPQPPYYEVDVPIRSTQTPGRTGVHVFTGWADSRAAAVQAAHEVYEAARAAAEAGRAIPHAGPDGWCACGYRPGWELDWPAATAGPWRNPYSWLNSKPFEM
;
A
#
# COMPACT_ATOMS: atom_id res chain seq x y z
N MET A 1 -16.25 18.36 -4.94
CA MET A 1 -14.78 18.40 -4.83
C MET A 1 -14.25 17.23 -5.64
N PRO A 2 -13.27 17.42 -6.55
CA PRO A 2 -12.67 16.29 -7.25
C PRO A 2 -12.07 15.34 -6.21
N GLN A 3 -12.41 14.05 -6.28
CA GLN A 3 -11.75 13.06 -5.45
C GLN A 3 -10.27 13.03 -5.87
N PRO A 4 -9.31 13.09 -4.92
CA PRO A 4 -7.89 12.96 -5.25
C PRO A 4 -7.64 11.64 -6.00
N PRO A 5 -6.54 11.47 -6.73
CA PRO A 5 -6.25 10.18 -7.35
C PRO A 5 -6.05 9.08 -6.29
N TYR A 6 -6.52 7.86 -6.58
CA TYR A 6 -6.21 6.69 -5.77
C TYR A 6 -4.85 6.14 -6.19
N TYR A 7 -3.96 5.94 -5.23
CA TYR A 7 -2.59 5.46 -5.45
C TYR A 7 -2.40 4.07 -4.83
N GLU A 8 -1.50 3.32 -5.45
CA GLU A 8 -0.94 2.06 -4.98
C GLU A 8 0.56 2.26 -4.77
N VAL A 9 1.05 1.85 -3.60
CA VAL A 9 2.47 1.86 -3.23
C VAL A 9 2.89 0.43 -2.95
N ASP A 10 3.68 -0.11 -3.85
CA ASP A 10 4.27 -1.44 -3.74
C ASP A 10 5.63 -1.33 -3.05
N VAL A 11 5.77 -1.95 -1.88
CA VAL A 11 7.04 -1.98 -1.14
C VAL A 11 7.56 -3.42 -1.13
N PRO A 12 8.70 -3.70 -1.76
CA PRO A 12 9.31 -5.02 -1.68
C PRO A 12 9.60 -5.39 -0.23
N ILE A 13 9.25 -6.62 0.16
CA ILE A 13 9.50 -7.15 1.49
C ILE A 13 10.29 -8.44 1.43
N ARG A 14 11.17 -8.64 2.41
CA ARG A 14 11.93 -9.89 2.59
C ARG A 14 11.70 -10.45 3.98
N SER A 15 11.53 -11.76 4.08
CA SER A 15 11.36 -12.41 5.38
C SER A 15 12.71 -12.50 6.10
N THR A 16 12.76 -12.05 7.34
CA THR A 16 13.95 -12.21 8.20
C THR A 16 14.04 -13.59 8.82
N GLN A 17 12.90 -14.30 8.90
CA GLN A 17 12.78 -15.62 9.51
C GLN A 17 12.99 -16.76 8.51
N THR A 18 12.74 -16.53 7.23
CA THR A 18 12.95 -17.52 6.16
C THR A 18 13.79 -16.91 5.04
N PRO A 19 15.11 -17.17 5.03
CA PRO A 19 15.99 -16.68 3.97
C PRO A 19 15.48 -17.08 2.58
N GLY A 20 15.46 -16.14 1.64
CA GLY A 20 15.00 -16.37 0.26
C GLY A 20 13.50 -16.18 0.03
N ARG A 21 12.68 -15.96 1.08
CA ARG A 21 11.28 -15.53 0.90
C ARG A 21 11.20 -14.02 0.67
N THR A 22 10.74 -13.64 -0.52
CA THR A 22 10.42 -12.27 -0.89
C THR A 22 8.92 -12.11 -1.14
N GLY A 23 8.44 -10.88 -1.10
CA GLY A 23 7.07 -10.51 -1.39
C GLY A 23 6.97 -9.02 -1.65
N VAL A 24 5.75 -8.53 -1.80
CA VAL A 24 5.45 -7.10 -1.92
C VAL A 24 4.36 -6.78 -0.91
N HIS A 25 4.56 -5.73 -0.14
CA HIS A 25 3.52 -5.13 0.68
C HIS A 25 2.89 -3.99 -0.10
N VAL A 26 1.61 -4.14 -0.40
CA VAL A 26 0.85 -3.18 -1.19
C VAL A 26 0.06 -2.29 -0.25
N PHE A 27 0.33 -0.98 -0.30
CA PHE A 27 -0.47 0.04 0.37
C PHE A 27 -1.32 0.74 -0.68
N THR A 28 -2.59 0.98 -0.37
CA THR A 28 -3.46 1.77 -1.26
C THR A 28 -4.15 2.86 -0.48
N GLY A 29 -4.40 3.99 -1.13
CA GLY A 29 -5.09 5.12 -0.51
C GLY A 29 -5.14 6.34 -1.42
N TRP A 30 -5.88 7.35 -0.96
CA TRP A 30 -6.01 8.62 -1.64
C TRP A 30 -4.76 9.49 -1.39
N ALA A 31 -4.20 10.09 -2.45
CA ALA A 31 -3.10 11.04 -2.31
C ALA A 31 -3.07 12.03 -3.48
N ASP A 32 -2.51 13.22 -3.25
CA ASP A 32 -2.39 14.25 -4.29
C ASP A 32 -1.23 13.99 -5.27
N SER A 33 -0.27 13.15 -4.87
CA SER A 33 0.91 12.84 -5.67
C SER A 33 1.55 11.50 -5.27
N ARG A 34 2.44 10.97 -6.12
CA ARG A 34 3.24 9.77 -5.81
C ARG A 34 4.08 9.95 -4.54
N ALA A 35 4.70 11.12 -4.36
CA ALA A 35 5.53 11.38 -3.18
C ALA A 35 4.67 11.42 -1.90
N ALA A 36 3.49 12.05 -1.98
CA ALA A 36 2.53 12.06 -0.88
C ALA A 36 2.02 10.64 -0.55
N ALA A 37 1.79 9.81 -1.58
CA ALA A 37 1.39 8.41 -1.40
C ALA A 37 2.46 7.59 -0.66
N VAL A 38 3.73 7.69 -1.05
CA VAL A 38 4.83 7.00 -0.36
C VAL A 38 4.96 7.48 1.08
N GLN A 39 4.86 8.79 1.31
CA GLN A 39 4.93 9.36 2.66
C GLN A 39 3.78 8.85 3.55
N ALA A 40 2.54 8.88 3.05
CA ALA A 40 1.38 8.37 3.78
C ALA A 40 1.48 6.86 4.06
N ALA A 41 1.96 6.08 3.09
CA ALA A 41 2.22 4.65 3.27
C ALA A 41 3.26 4.39 4.37
N HIS A 42 4.33 5.18 4.41
CA HIS A 42 5.37 5.06 5.43
C HIS A 42 4.85 5.41 6.83
N GLU A 43 4.06 6.48 6.95
CA GLU A 43 3.44 6.90 8.21
C GLU A 43 2.49 5.83 8.78
N VAL A 44 1.65 5.25 7.93
CA VAL A 44 0.74 4.16 8.34
C VAL A 44 1.50 2.88 8.69
N TYR A 45 2.60 2.57 7.99
CA TYR A 45 3.47 1.44 8.34
C TYR A 45 4.11 1.63 9.72
N GLU A 46 4.66 2.80 10.01
CA GLU A 46 5.27 3.10 11.31
C GLU A 46 4.22 3.04 12.44
N ALA A 47 3.01 3.55 12.20
CA ALA A 47 1.89 3.43 13.14
C ALA A 47 1.48 1.97 13.37
N ALA A 48 1.43 1.15 12.31
CA ALA A 48 1.17 -0.27 12.39
C ALA A 48 2.28 -1.03 13.13
N ARG A 49 3.55 -0.68 12.90
CA ARG A 49 4.70 -1.24 13.61
C ARG A 49 4.61 -0.92 15.11
N ALA A 50 4.39 0.34 15.46
CA ALA A 50 4.24 0.76 16.85
C ALA A 50 3.04 0.09 17.54
N ALA A 51 1.91 -0.05 16.85
CA ALA A 51 0.75 -0.78 17.37
C ALA A 51 1.08 -2.27 17.59
N ALA A 52 1.75 -2.92 16.64
CA ALA A 52 2.13 -4.32 16.75
C ALA A 52 3.17 -4.57 17.85
N GLU A 53 4.18 -3.71 17.98
CA GLU A 53 5.16 -3.73 19.08
C GLU A 53 4.48 -3.54 20.45
N ALA A 54 3.43 -2.71 20.50
CA ALA A 54 2.62 -2.53 21.71
C ALA A 54 1.60 -3.66 21.94
N GLY A 55 1.57 -4.71 21.09
CA GLY A 55 0.60 -5.81 21.18
C GLY A 55 -0.84 -5.40 20.91
N ARG A 56 -1.05 -4.27 20.23
CA ARG A 56 -2.37 -3.71 19.90
C ARG A 56 -2.79 -4.10 18.49
N ALA A 57 -4.11 -4.07 18.26
CA ALA A 57 -4.64 -4.26 16.92
C ALA A 57 -4.10 -3.17 15.98
N ILE A 58 -3.67 -3.57 14.79
CA ILE A 58 -3.24 -2.64 13.73
C ILE A 58 -4.44 -1.77 13.36
N PRO A 59 -4.30 -0.43 13.36
CA PRO A 59 -5.39 0.46 13.03
C PRO A 59 -5.93 0.15 11.63
N HIS A 60 -7.26 0.07 11.53
CA HIS A 60 -7.94 -0.07 10.24
C HIS A 60 -7.78 1.23 9.43
N ALA A 61 -7.91 1.13 8.10
CA ALA A 61 -7.69 2.24 7.17
C ALA A 61 -8.30 3.55 7.68
N GLY A 62 -7.47 4.62 7.71
CA GLY A 62 -7.94 5.96 8.02
C GLY A 62 -8.93 6.50 6.97
N PRO A 63 -9.46 7.72 7.15
CA PRO A 63 -10.38 8.33 6.18
C PRO A 63 -9.79 8.44 4.76
N ASP A 64 -8.45 8.49 4.65
CA ASP A 64 -7.72 8.53 3.38
C ASP A 64 -7.47 7.15 2.76
N GLY A 65 -7.99 6.07 3.37
CA GLY A 65 -7.93 4.70 2.83
C GLY A 65 -6.62 3.96 3.09
N TRP A 66 -5.56 4.65 3.53
CA TRP A 66 -4.28 4.03 3.83
C TRP A 66 -4.37 3.05 5.02
N CYS A 67 -4.14 1.76 4.76
CA CYS A 67 -3.89 0.75 5.79
C CYS A 67 -2.68 -0.13 5.46
N ALA A 68 -1.97 -0.55 6.50
CA ALA A 68 -1.01 -1.65 6.45
C ALA A 68 -1.72 -3.00 6.66
N CYS A 69 -2.81 -3.24 5.91
CA CYS A 69 -3.60 -4.45 6.05
C CYS A 69 -2.75 -5.67 5.65
N GLY A 70 -2.27 -6.41 6.65
CA GLY A 70 -1.34 -7.53 6.44
C GLY A 70 0.08 -7.27 6.93
N TYR A 71 0.30 -6.27 7.80
CA TYR A 71 1.57 -6.15 8.53
C TYR A 71 1.95 -7.51 9.13
N ARG A 72 3.13 -8.00 8.75
CA ARG A 72 3.66 -9.28 9.21
C ARG A 72 4.97 -9.03 9.98
N PRO A 73 4.99 -9.25 11.30
CA PRO A 73 6.23 -9.16 12.05
C PRO A 73 7.27 -10.15 11.49
N GLY A 74 8.53 -9.71 11.39
CA GLY A 74 9.62 -10.49 10.80
C GLY A 74 9.72 -10.42 9.26
N TRP A 75 9.21 -9.34 8.67
CA TRP A 75 9.48 -8.94 7.29
C TRP A 75 10.11 -7.55 7.27
N GLU A 76 11.22 -7.40 6.54
CA GLU A 76 11.88 -6.11 6.31
C GLU A 76 11.35 -5.49 5.02
N LEU A 77 10.99 -4.20 5.07
CA LEU A 77 10.54 -3.42 3.93
C LEU A 77 11.73 -2.70 3.28
N ASP A 78 11.84 -2.82 1.96
CA ASP A 78 12.80 -2.09 1.14
C ASP A 78 12.14 -0.84 0.56
N TRP A 79 12.03 0.20 1.39
CA TRP A 79 11.50 1.50 1.00
C TRP A 79 12.26 2.17 -0.16
N PRO A 80 13.60 2.09 -0.25
CA PRO A 80 14.33 2.58 -1.43
C PRO A 80 13.87 1.95 -2.76
N ALA A 81 13.39 0.71 -2.72
CA ALA A 81 12.85 0.00 -3.89
C ALA A 81 11.32 0.16 -4.05
N ALA A 82 10.66 0.98 -3.22
CA ALA A 82 9.22 1.16 -3.28
C ALA A 82 8.79 1.87 -4.57
N THR A 83 7.70 1.39 -5.19
CA THR A 83 7.11 2.01 -6.37
C THR A 83 5.72 2.53 -6.08
N ALA A 84 5.43 3.77 -6.51
CA ALA A 84 4.12 4.39 -6.34
C ALA A 84 3.48 4.71 -7.69
N GLY A 85 2.28 4.19 -7.93
CA GLY A 85 1.52 4.34 -9.16
C GLY A 85 0.07 4.72 -8.88
N PRO A 86 -0.61 5.40 -9.82
CA PRO A 86 -2.06 5.50 -9.76
C PRO A 86 -2.65 4.09 -9.79
N TRP A 87 -3.53 3.77 -8.86
CA TRP A 87 -4.18 2.48 -8.82
C TRP A 87 -5.02 2.30 -10.09
N ARG A 88 -4.66 1.30 -10.90
CA ARG A 88 -5.43 0.90 -12.07
C ARG A 88 -6.29 -0.29 -11.68
N ASN A 89 -7.61 -0.10 -11.68
CA ASN A 89 -8.54 -1.18 -11.42
C ASN A 89 -8.20 -2.38 -12.32
N PRO A 90 -7.89 -3.57 -11.77
CA PRO A 90 -7.55 -4.76 -12.56
C PRO A 90 -8.74 -5.24 -13.42
N TYR A 91 -9.97 -4.85 -13.08
CA TYR A 91 -11.17 -5.04 -13.89
C TYR A 91 -11.39 -3.96 -14.95
N SER A 92 -10.50 -2.97 -15.09
CA SER A 92 -10.64 -1.93 -16.13
C SER A 92 -10.52 -2.48 -17.57
N TRP A 93 -9.99 -3.69 -17.75
CA TRP A 93 -10.09 -4.42 -19.02
C TRP A 93 -11.54 -4.78 -19.40
N LEU A 94 -12.49 -4.83 -18.45
CA LEU A 94 -13.92 -4.96 -18.76
C LEU A 94 -14.56 -3.66 -19.27
N ASN A 95 -13.86 -2.53 -19.18
CA ASN A 95 -14.33 -1.23 -19.70
C ASN A 95 -13.77 -0.90 -21.10
N SER A 96 -13.26 -1.90 -21.83
CA SER A 96 -12.80 -1.69 -23.21
C SER A 96 -13.94 -1.81 -24.22
N LYS A 97 -14.36 -0.61 -24.66
CA LYS A 97 -15.06 -0.22 -25.89
C LYS A 97 -16.61 -0.26 -25.84
N PRO A 98 -17.31 0.84 -26.23
CA PRO A 98 -18.64 0.68 -26.76
C PRO A 98 -18.52 -0.22 -27.99
N PHE A 99 -19.35 -1.27 -28.08
CA PHE A 99 -19.60 -1.91 -29.36
C PHE A 99 -20.23 -0.83 -30.25
N GLU A 100 -19.47 -0.29 -31.21
CA GLU A 100 -20.09 0.37 -32.36
C GLU A 100 -20.77 -0.73 -33.18
N MET A 101 -22.09 -0.59 -33.33
CA MET A 101 -22.96 -1.43 -34.15
C MET A 101 -23.37 -0.65 -35.39
#